data_AF-A0A0A2SSW4-F1
#
_entry.id   AF-A0A0A2SSW4-F1
#
_cell.length_a   1.000
_cell.length_b   1.000
_cell.length_c   1.000
_cell.angle_alpha   90.00
_cell.angle_beta   90.00
_cell.angle_gamma   90.00
#
_symmetry.space_group_name_H-M   'P 1'
#
loop_
_entity.id
_entity.type
_entity.pdbx_description
1 polymer ?
#
loop_
_entity_poly.entity_id
_entity_poly.type
_entity_poly.pdbx_seq_one_letter_code
_entity_poly.pdbx_strand_id
1 'polypeptide(L)'
;MNVAEVYPKVREIIADVLVVDEEEISLSSSLIEDLGAESIDFLDLVFQLEKEFKIKIPRGQLEKNARGDLAEDEFEKGGVLTASGLDALKNYLSEVPAARFKSSMKVNEIPMLFTVETFCKLVVSAIDQQQTAEVIA
;
A
#
# COMPACT_ATOMS: atom_id res chain seq x y z
N MET A 1 15.05 7.94 1.82
CA MET A 1 14.63 7.49 0.49
C MET A 1 13.25 8.10 0.22
N ASN A 2 12.88 8.45 -1.01
CA ASN A 2 11.54 8.98 -1.33
C ASN A 2 10.85 8.24 -2.49
N VAL A 3 9.59 8.59 -2.75
CA VAL A 3 8.77 7.95 -3.81
C VAL A 3 9.43 8.02 -5.18
N ALA A 4 9.99 9.17 -5.56
CA ALA A 4 10.62 9.35 -6.87
C ALA A 4 11.87 8.48 -7.05
N GLU A 5 12.60 8.20 -5.96
CA GLU A 5 13.79 7.34 -5.99
C GLU A 5 13.44 5.86 -6.13
N VAL A 6 12.36 5.40 -5.47
CA VAL A 6 11.95 3.97 -5.53
C VAL A 6 11.07 3.65 -6.72
N TYR A 7 10.33 4.64 -7.26
CA TYR A 7 9.33 4.45 -8.30
C TYR A 7 9.84 3.68 -9.53
N PRO A 8 11.01 3.98 -10.13
CA PRO A 8 11.48 3.25 -11.31
C PRO A 8 11.57 1.74 -11.07
N LYS A 9 12.08 1.35 -9.90
CA LYS A 9 12.25 -0.07 -9.56
C LYS A 9 10.94 -0.72 -9.14
N VAL A 10 10.08 0.01 -8.43
CA VAL A 10 8.71 -0.47 -8.10
C VAL A 10 7.90 -0.72 -9.37
N ARG A 11 7.99 0.20 -10.34
CA ARG A 11 7.33 0.09 -11.65
C ARG A 11 7.79 -1.13 -12.44
N GLU A 12 9.10 -1.35 -12.52
CA GLU A 12 9.69 -2.55 -13.15
C GLU A 12 9.13 -3.85 -12.53
N ILE A 13 9.11 -3.93 -11.20
CA ILE A 13 8.58 -5.11 -10.49
C ILE A 13 7.08 -5.31 -10.76
N ILE A 14 6.30 -4.22 -10.79
CA ILE A 14 4.87 -4.30 -11.09
C ILE A 14 4.64 -4.77 -12.53
N ALA A 15 5.41 -4.26 -13.50
CA ALA A 15 5.34 -4.69 -14.89
C ALA A 15 5.63 -6.20 -15.03
N ASP A 16 6.67 -6.68 -14.36
CA ASP A 16 7.07 -8.09 -14.40
C ASP A 16 6.03 -9.02 -13.76
N VAL A 17 5.50 -8.64 -12.60
CA VAL A 17 4.56 -9.48 -11.85
C VAL A 17 3.18 -9.50 -12.50
N LEU A 18 2.68 -8.34 -12.95
CA LEU A 18 1.36 -8.23 -13.57
C LEU A 18 1.37 -8.51 -15.07
N VAL A 19 2.55 -8.68 -15.67
CA VAL A 19 2.73 -8.93 -17.11
C VAL A 19 2.08 -7.83 -17.95
N VAL A 20 2.38 -6.58 -17.60
CA VAL A 20 1.90 -5.36 -18.28
C VAL A 20 3.09 -4.54 -18.77
N ASP A 21 2.87 -3.69 -19.77
CA ASP A 21 3.93 -2.82 -20.26
C ASP A 21 4.25 -1.73 -19.23
N GLU A 22 5.54 -1.51 -18.94
CA GLU A 22 5.96 -0.46 -18.03
C GLU A 22 5.33 0.89 -18.41
N GLU A 23 5.20 1.20 -19.70
CA GLU A 23 4.64 2.45 -20.22
C GLU A 23 3.17 2.70 -19.82
N GLU A 24 2.42 1.65 -19.47
CA GLU A 24 1.03 1.75 -19.00
C GLU A 24 0.94 2.03 -17.49
N ILE A 25 2.06 1.94 -16.77
CA ILE A 25 2.13 2.11 -15.32
C ILE A 25 2.38 3.59 -14.98
N SER A 26 1.45 4.17 -14.24
CA SER A 26 1.57 5.50 -13.63
C SER A 26 1.47 5.40 -12.11
N LEU A 27 2.01 6.37 -11.38
CA LEU A 27 1.88 6.46 -9.91
C LEU A 27 0.41 6.38 -9.45
N SER A 28 -0.50 6.98 -10.20
CA SER A 28 -1.94 7.00 -9.92
C SER A 28 -2.69 5.75 -10.37
N SER A 29 -2.07 4.85 -11.13
CA SER A 29 -2.73 3.65 -11.64
C SER A 29 -3.17 2.76 -10.48
N SER A 30 -4.45 2.40 -10.46
CA SER A 30 -4.98 1.39 -9.54
C SER A 30 -4.37 0.04 -9.87
N LEU A 31 -3.81 -0.63 -8.86
CA LEU A 31 -3.24 -1.96 -9.05
C LEU A 31 -4.29 -2.95 -9.55
N ILE A 32 -5.55 -2.81 -9.12
CA ILE A 32 -6.61 -3.75 -9.47
C ILE A 32 -7.45 -3.25 -10.65
N GLU A 33 -7.95 -2.01 -10.60
CA GLU A 33 -8.86 -1.52 -11.65
C GLU A 33 -8.15 -1.25 -12.97
N ASP A 34 -6.91 -0.76 -12.92
CA ASP A 34 -6.16 -0.36 -14.12
C ASP A 34 -5.16 -1.44 -14.56
N LEU A 35 -4.47 -2.08 -13.61
CA LEU A 35 -3.42 -3.06 -13.90
C LEU A 35 -3.85 -4.52 -13.72
N GLY A 36 -5.09 -4.78 -13.29
CA GLY A 36 -5.66 -6.12 -13.25
C GLY A 36 -5.09 -7.04 -12.15
N ALA A 37 -4.43 -6.50 -11.12
CA ALA A 37 -3.86 -7.31 -10.05
C ALA A 37 -4.94 -8.10 -9.29
N GLU A 38 -4.65 -9.38 -9.06
CA GLU A 38 -5.43 -10.29 -8.23
C GLU A 38 -4.84 -10.43 -6.83
N SER A 39 -5.60 -11.07 -5.93
CA SER A 39 -5.16 -11.29 -4.54
C SER A 39 -3.83 -12.02 -4.42
N ILE A 40 -3.48 -12.90 -5.38
CA ILE A 40 -2.22 -13.65 -5.39
C ILE A 40 -1.05 -12.75 -5.79
N ASP A 41 -1.26 -11.84 -6.73
CA ASP A 41 -0.21 -10.95 -7.26
C ASP A 41 0.32 -10.02 -6.16
N PHE A 42 -0.52 -9.62 -5.22
CA PHE A 42 -0.07 -8.83 -4.06
C PHE A 42 0.98 -9.56 -3.22
N LEU A 43 0.89 -10.89 -3.08
CA LEU A 43 1.89 -11.65 -2.34
C LEU A 43 3.22 -11.67 -3.09
N ASP A 44 3.18 -11.84 -4.41
CA ASP A 44 4.36 -11.86 -5.25
C ASP A 44 5.01 -10.47 -5.36
N LEU A 45 4.21 -9.41 -5.53
CA LEU A 45 4.67 -8.02 -5.51
C LEU A 45 5.40 -7.70 -4.22
N VAL A 46 4.77 -7.98 -3.06
CA VAL A 46 5.39 -7.73 -1.76
C VAL A 46 6.69 -8.53 -1.62
N PHE A 47 6.70 -9.80 -2.03
CA PHE A 47 7.90 -10.63 -1.96
C PHE A 47 9.05 -10.11 -2.83
N GLN A 48 8.78 -9.69 -4.07
CA GLN A 48 9.81 -9.12 -4.94
C GLN A 48 10.33 -7.79 -4.41
N LEU A 49 9.45 -6.93 -3.88
CA LEU A 49 9.85 -5.67 -3.25
C LEU A 49 10.72 -5.89 -2.01
N GLU A 50 10.35 -6.83 -1.14
CA GLU A 50 11.18 -7.22 0.01
C GLU A 50 12.58 -7.65 -0.41
N LYS A 51 12.68 -8.48 -1.45
CA LYS A 51 13.95 -9.00 -1.96
C LYS A 51 14.81 -7.91 -2.59
N GLU A 52 14.23 -7.06 -3.43
CA GLU A 52 14.94 -6.02 -4.16
C GLU A 52 15.45 -4.92 -3.22
N PHE A 53 14.60 -4.44 -2.33
CA PHE A 53 14.94 -3.36 -1.41
C PHE A 53 15.57 -3.85 -0.10
N LYS A 54 15.66 -5.18 0.10
CA LYS A 54 16.18 -5.84 1.32
C LYS A 54 15.44 -5.44 2.60
N ILE A 55 14.13 -5.25 2.46
CA ILE A 55 13.21 -4.82 3.53
C ILE A 55 12.30 -5.96 3.98
N LYS A 56 11.54 -5.70 5.05
CA LYS A 56 10.44 -6.54 5.51
C LYS A 56 9.12 -5.77 5.54
N ILE A 57 8.10 -6.32 4.89
CA ILE A 57 6.76 -5.78 4.78
C ILE A 57 5.80 -6.86 5.33
N PRO A 58 5.47 -6.83 6.62
CA PRO A 58 4.54 -7.78 7.22
C PRO A 58 3.15 -7.72 6.57
N ARG A 59 2.45 -8.86 6.55
CA ARG A 59 1.04 -8.88 6.16
C ARG A 59 0.23 -7.97 7.07
N GLY A 60 -0.64 -7.15 6.48
CA GLY A 60 -1.44 -6.16 7.22
C GLY A 60 -0.65 -4.94 7.70
N GLN A 61 0.62 -4.79 7.32
CA GLN A 61 1.42 -3.60 7.66
C GLN A 61 0.77 -2.32 7.14
N LEU A 62 0.19 -2.37 5.94
CA LEU A 62 -0.51 -1.22 5.36
C LEU A 62 -1.72 -0.82 6.22
N GLU A 63 -2.57 -1.79 6.58
CA GLU A 63 -3.72 -1.57 7.46
C GLU A 63 -3.27 -1.04 8.83
N LYS A 64 -2.18 -1.57 9.38
CA LYS A 64 -1.59 -1.10 10.63
C LYS A 64 -1.07 0.33 10.53
N ASN A 65 -0.38 0.66 9.44
CA ASN A 65 0.13 2.01 9.20
C ASN A 65 -1.02 3.01 9.03
N ALA A 66 -2.07 2.61 8.29
CA ALA A 66 -3.27 3.41 8.10
C ALA A 66 -4.04 3.63 9.40
N ARG A 67 -4.13 2.61 10.25
CA ARG A 67 -4.75 2.70 11.57
C ARG A 67 -3.98 3.62 12.51
N GLY A 68 -2.66 3.60 12.45
CA GLY A 68 -1.81 4.34 13.39
C GLY A 68 -2.08 3.92 14.83
N ASP A 69 -2.39 4.91 15.69
CA ASP A 69 -2.63 4.73 17.13
C ASP A 69 -4.09 4.36 17.48
N LEU A 70 -4.99 4.31 16.48
CA LEU A 70 -6.39 3.95 16.74
C LEU A 70 -6.48 2.51 17.27
N ALA A 71 -7.37 2.29 18.24
CA ALA A 71 -7.73 0.94 18.64
C ALA A 71 -8.43 0.20 17.48
N GLU A 72 -8.42 -1.13 17.51
CA GLU A 72 -9.03 -1.96 16.46
C GLU A 72 -10.52 -1.68 16.29
N ASP A 73 -11.27 -1.60 17.40
CA ASP A 73 -12.70 -1.26 17.42
C ASP A 73 -12.99 0.21 17.01
N GLU A 74 -11.99 1.08 17.05
CA GLU A 74 -12.09 2.45 16.55
C GLU A 74 -11.80 2.52 15.05
N PHE A 75 -11.00 1.59 14.51
CA PHE A 75 -10.72 1.50 13.08
C PHE A 75 -11.84 0.79 12.34
N GLU A 76 -12.29 -0.36 12.84
CA GLU A 76 -13.36 -1.16 12.24
C GLU A 76 -14.32 -1.75 13.27
N LYS A 77 -15.56 -2.03 12.84
CA LYS A 77 -16.55 -2.78 13.60
C LYS A 77 -17.23 -3.80 12.70
N GLY A 78 -17.06 -5.07 13.01
CA GLY A 78 -17.66 -6.16 12.25
C GLY A 78 -17.21 -6.23 10.79
N GLY A 79 -15.94 -5.90 10.51
CA GLY A 79 -15.37 -5.90 9.15
C GLY A 79 -15.67 -4.64 8.33
N VAL A 80 -16.28 -3.62 8.93
CA VAL A 80 -16.64 -2.35 8.28
C VAL A 80 -15.88 -1.22 8.94
N LEU A 81 -15.26 -0.34 8.13
CA LEU A 81 -14.56 0.83 8.63
C LEU A 81 -15.52 1.77 9.37
N THR A 82 -15.08 2.28 10.51
CA THR A 82 -15.79 3.36 11.20
C THR A 82 -15.52 4.70 10.50
N ALA A 83 -16.18 5.79 10.92
CA ALA A 83 -15.84 7.14 10.45
C ALA A 83 -14.37 7.50 10.75
N SER A 84 -13.90 7.22 11.97
CA SER A 84 -12.51 7.45 12.37
C SER A 84 -11.52 6.60 11.57
N GLY A 85 -11.85 5.31 11.35
CA GLY A 85 -11.02 4.42 10.54
C GLY A 85 -10.94 4.86 9.07
N LEU A 86 -12.06 5.32 8.51
CA LEU A 86 -12.10 5.87 7.15
C LEU A 86 -11.26 7.14 7.02
N ASP A 87 -11.32 8.04 8.01
CA ASP A 87 -10.52 9.26 8.00
C ASP A 87 -9.03 8.97 8.18
N ALA A 88 -8.67 8.00 9.03
CA ALA A 88 -7.29 7.53 9.17
C ALA A 88 -6.76 6.93 7.86
N LEU A 89 -7.57 6.09 7.20
CA LEU A 89 -7.23 5.51 5.91
C LEU A 89 -7.05 6.56 4.81
N LYS A 90 -7.92 7.59 4.75
CA LYS A 90 -7.78 8.72 3.81
C LYS A 90 -6.50 9.52 4.05
N ASN A 91 -6.16 9.76 5.31
CA ASN A 91 -4.94 10.49 5.66
C ASN A 91 -3.69 9.69 5.24
N TYR A 92 -3.72 8.37 5.44
CA TYR A 92 -2.62 7.50 5.05
C TYR A 92 -2.49 7.38 3.52
N LEU A 93 -3.59 7.08 2.84
CA LEU A 93 -3.70 6.98 1.38
C LEU A 93 -4.01 8.34 0.75
N SER A 94 -3.23 9.36 1.10
CA SER A 94 -3.41 10.74 0.65
C SER A 94 -3.29 10.94 -0.87
N GLU A 95 -2.68 9.99 -1.57
CA GLU A 95 -2.62 9.92 -3.03
C GLU A 95 -3.94 9.52 -3.68
N VAL A 96 -4.81 8.82 -2.92
CA VAL A 96 -6.05 8.26 -3.47
C VAL A 96 -7.13 9.35 -3.46
N PRO A 97 -7.81 9.60 -4.59
CA PRO A 97 -8.87 10.59 -4.64
C PRO A 97 -9.98 10.29 -3.64
N ALA A 98 -10.46 11.33 -2.92
CA ALA A 98 -11.50 11.19 -1.90
C ALA A 98 -12.79 10.49 -2.40
N ALA A 99 -13.08 10.59 -3.70
CA ALA A 99 -14.23 9.94 -4.35
C ALA A 99 -14.16 8.39 -4.35
N ARG A 100 -12.97 7.81 -4.14
CA ARG A 100 -12.76 6.35 -4.06
C ARG A 100 -13.19 5.78 -2.70
N PHE A 101 -13.29 6.63 -1.68
CA PHE A 101 -13.63 6.23 -0.32
C PHE A 101 -15.14 6.24 -0.10
N LYS A 102 -15.72 5.07 0.18
CA LYS A 102 -17.15 4.92 0.47
C LYS A 102 -17.41 4.99 1.98
N SER A 103 -18.54 5.57 2.39
CA SER A 103 -18.89 5.75 3.81
C SER A 103 -19.10 4.45 4.58
N SER A 104 -19.38 3.33 3.90
CA SER A 104 -19.61 2.00 4.50
C SER A 104 -18.65 0.97 3.91
N MET A 105 -17.38 1.35 3.74
CA MET A 105 -16.36 0.51 3.13
C MET A 105 -15.95 -0.62 4.08
N LYS A 106 -15.86 -1.84 3.54
CA LYS A 106 -15.38 -3.00 4.27
C LYS A 106 -13.86 -3.04 4.27
N VAL A 107 -13.27 -3.62 5.29
CA VAL A 107 -11.80 -3.74 5.40
C VAL A 107 -11.23 -4.59 4.26
N ASN A 108 -11.95 -5.61 3.81
CA ASN A 108 -11.54 -6.40 2.65
C ASN A 108 -11.64 -5.67 1.30
N GLU A 109 -12.24 -4.47 1.25
CA GLU A 109 -12.27 -3.60 0.06
C GLU A 109 -11.08 -2.63 0.04
N ILE A 110 -10.29 -2.51 1.11
CA ILE A 110 -9.14 -1.60 1.17
C ILE A 110 -8.15 -1.82 0.01
N PRO A 111 -7.81 -3.05 -0.41
CA PRO A 111 -6.92 -3.26 -1.54
C PRO A 111 -7.39 -2.62 -2.86
N MET A 112 -8.69 -2.38 -3.02
CA MET A 112 -9.24 -1.67 -4.20
C MET A 112 -8.73 -0.24 -4.33
N LEU A 113 -8.26 0.36 -3.22
CA LEU A 113 -7.73 1.72 -3.19
C LEU A 113 -6.25 1.77 -3.57
N PHE A 114 -5.55 0.64 -3.62
CA PHE A 114 -4.12 0.65 -3.80
C PHE A 114 -3.73 1.09 -5.20
N THR A 115 -2.79 2.02 -5.22
CA THR A 115 -2.15 2.51 -6.43
C THR A 115 -0.69 2.11 -6.45
N VAL A 116 -0.02 2.36 -7.57
CA VAL A 116 1.44 2.20 -7.67
C VAL A 116 2.16 3.10 -6.66
N GLU A 117 1.68 4.32 -6.42
CA GLU A 117 2.22 5.21 -5.41
C GLU A 117 2.07 4.64 -4.00
N THR A 118 0.96 3.96 -3.69
CA THR A 118 0.76 3.28 -2.40
C THR A 118 1.90 2.29 -2.12
N PHE A 119 2.31 1.52 -3.14
CA PHE A 119 3.40 0.56 -3.02
C PHE A 119 4.77 1.24 -2.89
N CYS A 120 4.98 2.36 -3.58
CA CYS A 120 6.17 3.18 -3.39
C CYS A 120 6.28 3.71 -1.96
N LYS A 121 5.19 4.24 -1.40
CA LYS A 121 5.13 4.71 -0.01
C LYS A 121 5.36 3.58 0.99
N LEU A 122 4.84 2.39 0.71
CA LEU A 122 5.06 1.20 1.56
C LEU A 122 6.54 0.82 1.62
N VAL A 123 7.23 0.80 0.47
CA VAL A 123 8.67 0.54 0.40
C VAL A 123 9.46 1.60 1.16
N VAL A 124 9.19 2.88 0.93
CA VAL A 124 9.85 3.99 1.63
C VAL A 124 9.67 3.85 3.15
N SER A 125 8.43 3.62 3.59
CA SER A 125 8.12 3.43 5.01
C SER A 125 8.86 2.24 5.61
N ALA A 126 9.01 1.14 4.87
CA ALA A 126 9.71 -0.05 5.37
C ALA A 126 11.23 0.18 5.46
N ILE A 127 11.82 0.88 4.48
CA ILE A 127 13.23 1.29 4.52
C ILE A 127 13.48 2.18 5.75
N ASP A 128 12.64 3.18 5.96
CA ASP A 128 12.80 4.13 7.08
C ASP A 128 12.66 3.43 8.45
N GLN A 129 11.73 2.47 8.57
CA GLN A 129 11.57 1.66 9.79
C GLN A 129 12.77 0.76 10.06
N GLN A 130 13.35 0.13 9.02
CA GLN A 130 14.54 -0.70 9.17
C GLN A 130 15.77 0.11 9.56
N GLN A 131 15.98 1.27 8.93
CA GLN A 131 17.08 2.19 9.31
C GLN A 131 16.94 2.65 10.76
N THR A 132 15.71 2.96 11.19
CA THR A 132 15.44 3.35 12.58
C THR A 132 15.77 2.20 13.55
N ALA A 133 15.37 0.98 13.24
CA ALA A 133 15.66 -0.18 14.08
C ALA A 133 17.17 -0.48 14.20
N GLU A 134 17.93 -0.32 13.12
CA GLU A 134 19.39 -0.53 13.11
C GLU A 134 20.17 0.56 13.87
N VAL A 135 19.65 1.79 13.95
CA VAL A 135 20.29 2.89 14.70
C VAL A 135 20.10 2.73 16.21
N ILE A 136 19.05 2.04 16.65
CA ILE A 136 18.70 1.86 18.08
C ILE A 136 19.25 0.52 18.64
N ALA A 137 19.71 -0.38 17.77
CA ALA A 137 20.30 -1.67 18.11
C ALA A 137 21.82 -1.57 18.39
#